data_AF-A0A3C2D7K3-F1
#
_entry.id   AF-A0A3C2D7K3-F1
#
_cell.length_a   1.000
_cell.length_b   1.000
_cell.length_c   1.000
_cell.angle_alpha   90.00
_cell.angle_beta   90.00
_cell.angle_gamma   90.00
#
_symmetry.space_group_name_H-M   'P 1'
#
loop_
_entity.id
_entity.type
_entity.pdbx_description
1 polymer ?
#
loop_
_entity_poly.entity_id
_entity_poly.type
_entity_poly.pdbx_seq_one_letter_code
_entity_poly.pdbx_strand_id
1 'polypeptide(L)'
;MPSRDYLIRQFEEMGYFLAVLIQRILKLKEENQLEQMETVVREELIQELKLDIEQIVMLENEEFLSLVQSNFTSDDQLEKLADILMVLSQEIEHSFTLTKANYLRKSLFLFEHLQGSSANFSYERKVKIEELQELIGRTGLKD
;
A
#
# COMPACT_ATOMS: atom_id res chain seq x y z
N MET A 1 -22.19 -3.17 -24.95
CA MET A 1 -20.73 -3.44 -24.99
C MET A 1 -19.79 -2.22 -24.88
N PRO A 2 -20.21 -0.95 -24.68
CA PRO A 2 -19.26 0.13 -24.33
C PRO A 2 -18.86 0.18 -22.84
N SER A 3 -19.66 -0.42 -21.95
CA SER A 3 -19.39 -0.40 -20.50
C SER A 3 -18.23 -1.29 -20.08
N ARG A 4 -18.05 -2.45 -20.72
CA ARG A 4 -16.97 -3.40 -20.41
C ARG A 4 -15.61 -2.83 -20.79
N ASP A 5 -15.50 -2.24 -21.98
CA ASP A 5 -14.25 -1.63 -22.46
C ASP A 5 -13.87 -0.41 -21.62
N TYR A 6 -14.85 0.38 -21.20
CA TYR A 6 -14.63 1.51 -20.29
C TYR A 6 -14.15 1.06 -18.89
N LEU A 7 -14.70 -0.03 -18.35
CA LEU A 7 -14.23 -0.60 -17.09
C LEU A 7 -12.81 -1.14 -17.22
N ILE A 8 -12.52 -1.94 -18.25
CA ILE A 8 -11.17 -2.48 -18.48
C ILE A 8 -10.13 -1.35 -18.55
N ARG A 9 -10.46 -0.27 -19.27
CA ARG A 9 -9.59 0.90 -19.38
C ARG A 9 -9.34 1.57 -18.02
N GLN A 10 -10.36 1.75 -17.19
CA GLN A 10 -10.16 2.31 -15.84
C GLN A 10 -9.27 1.41 -14.96
N PHE A 11 -9.43 0.09 -15.05
CA PHE A 11 -8.56 -0.84 -14.33
C PHE A 11 -7.09 -0.72 -14.76
N GLU A 12 -6.84 -0.60 -16.07
CA GLU A 12 -5.49 -0.43 -16.63
C GLU A 12 -4.87 0.92 -16.23
N GLU A 13 -5.65 2.00 -16.35
CA GLU A 13 -5.24 3.35 -15.94
C GLU A 13 -4.86 3.38 -14.45
N MET A 14 -5.62 2.70 -13.59
CA MET A 14 -5.34 2.58 -12.17
C MET A 14 -4.05 1.81 -11.88
N GLY A 15 -3.88 0.65 -12.52
CA GLY A 15 -2.68 -0.17 -12.36
C GLY A 15 -1.42 0.57 -12.83
N TYR A 16 -1.54 1.40 -13.86
CA TYR A 16 -0.48 2.27 -14.38
C TYR A 16 -0.16 3.42 -13.42
N PHE A 17 -1.18 4.12 -12.92
CA PHE A 17 -1.01 5.20 -11.94
C PHE A 17 -0.22 4.72 -10.72
N LEU A 18 -0.61 3.60 -10.12
CA LEU A 18 0.09 3.03 -8.96
C LEU A 18 1.56 2.70 -9.28
N ALA A 19 1.84 2.16 -10.46
CA ALA A 19 3.21 1.86 -10.88
C ALA A 19 4.07 3.12 -11.05
N VAL A 20 3.50 4.19 -11.61
CA VAL A 20 4.17 5.50 -11.73
C VAL A 20 4.41 6.11 -10.35
N LEU A 21 3.42 6.02 -9.46
CA LEU A 21 3.54 6.52 -8.09
C LEU A 21 4.67 5.81 -7.34
N ILE A 22 4.77 4.48 -7.44
CA ILE A 22 5.87 3.70 -6.85
C ILE A 22 7.23 4.15 -7.41
N GLN A 23 7.37 4.34 -8.72
CA GLN A 23 8.63 4.82 -9.30
C GLN A 23 9.03 6.20 -8.77
N ARG A 24 8.06 7.10 -8.59
CA ARG A 24 8.30 8.43 -8.01
C ARG A 24 8.72 8.35 -6.54
N ILE A 25 8.07 7.49 -5.76
CA ILE A 25 8.43 7.20 -4.37
C ILE A 25 9.88 6.72 -4.28
N LEU A 26 10.26 5.72 -5.08
CA LEU A 26 11.61 5.14 -5.08
C LEU A 26 12.66 6.19 -5.43
N LYS A 27 12.38 7.05 -6.42
CA LYS A 27 13.28 8.15 -6.78
C LYS A 27 13.48 9.15 -5.63
N LEU A 28 12.40 9.57 -4.96
CA LEU A 28 12.49 10.51 -3.82
C LEU A 28 13.25 9.89 -2.64
N LYS A 29 13.10 8.57 -2.45
CA LYS A 29 13.88 7.81 -1.46
C LYS A 29 15.38 7.81 -1.79
N GLU A 30 15.75 7.58 -3.05
CA GLU A 30 17.16 7.65 -3.50
C GLU A 30 17.76 9.05 -3.29
N GLU A 31 16.96 10.10 -3.42
CA GLU A 31 17.35 11.50 -3.20
C GLU A 31 17.31 11.90 -1.71
N ASN A 32 16.98 10.98 -0.80
CA ASN A 32 16.84 11.19 0.65
C ASN A 32 15.80 12.27 1.03
N GLN A 33 14.73 12.40 0.24
CA GLN A 33 13.67 13.41 0.38
C GLN A 33 12.40 12.82 1.04
N LEU A 34 12.55 12.21 2.21
CA LEU A 34 11.50 11.42 2.86
C LEU A 34 10.23 12.23 3.20
N GLU A 35 10.37 13.46 3.71
CA GLU A 35 9.20 14.31 4.02
C GLU A 35 8.41 14.70 2.75
N GLN A 36 9.13 14.91 1.64
CA GLN A 36 8.51 15.22 0.36
C GLN A 36 7.82 13.97 -0.22
N MET A 37 8.42 12.79 -0.04
CA MET A 37 7.84 11.51 -0.44
C MET A 37 6.47 11.28 0.23
N GLU A 38 6.39 11.40 1.55
CA GLU A 38 5.11 11.21 2.27
C GLU A 38 4.04 12.19 1.80
N THR A 39 4.41 13.46 1.62
CA THR A 39 3.49 14.50 1.14
C THR A 39 3.00 14.23 -0.28
N VAL A 40 3.92 13.89 -1.20
CA VAL A 40 3.58 13.57 -2.59
C VAL A 40 2.63 12.38 -2.66
N VAL A 41 2.91 11.30 -1.93
CA VAL A 41 2.04 10.11 -1.97
C VAL A 41 0.64 10.44 -1.47
N ARG A 42 0.54 11.17 -0.36
CA ARG A 42 -0.75 11.59 0.19
C ARG A 42 -1.52 12.45 -0.81
N GLU A 43 -0.88 13.45 -1.40
CA GLU A 43 -1.51 14.35 -2.36
C GLU A 43 -1.98 13.61 -3.61
N GLU A 44 -1.18 12.72 -4.18
CA GLU A 44 -1.53 11.96 -5.39
C GLU A 44 -2.68 10.98 -5.13
N LEU A 45 -2.68 10.27 -3.99
CA LEU A 45 -3.79 9.36 -3.63
C LEU A 45 -5.09 10.13 -3.36
N ILE A 46 -5.02 11.30 -2.73
CA ILE A 46 -6.19 12.16 -2.52
C ILE A 46 -6.70 12.73 -3.85
N GLN A 47 -5.82 13.20 -4.73
CA GLN A 47 -6.22 13.85 -5.98
C GLN A 47 -6.81 12.84 -6.98
N GLU A 48 -6.14 11.72 -7.18
CA GLU A 48 -6.53 10.75 -8.21
C GLU A 48 -7.61 9.80 -7.71
N LEU A 49 -7.58 9.40 -6.43
CA LEU A 49 -8.47 8.37 -5.89
C LEU A 49 -9.51 8.91 -4.92
N LYS A 50 -9.38 10.17 -4.48
CA LYS A 50 -10.19 10.75 -3.39
C LYS A 50 -10.08 9.92 -2.10
N LEU A 51 -8.96 9.23 -1.92
CA LEU A 51 -8.67 8.41 -0.77
C LEU A 51 -7.70 9.15 0.14
N ASP A 52 -8.17 9.52 1.33
CA ASP A 52 -7.30 9.99 2.40
C ASP A 52 -6.65 8.78 3.06
N ILE A 53 -5.46 8.42 2.57
CA ILE A 53 -4.76 7.21 3.01
C ILE A 53 -4.45 7.22 4.52
N GLU A 54 -4.24 8.40 5.12
CA GLU A 54 -3.98 8.54 6.56
C GLU A 54 -5.21 8.17 7.39
N GLN A 55 -6.41 8.50 6.91
CA GLN A 55 -7.66 8.10 7.56
C GLN A 55 -7.97 6.63 7.32
N ILE A 56 -7.74 6.14 6.10
CA ILE A 56 -8.12 4.79 5.70
C ILE A 56 -7.31 3.73 6.45
N VAL A 57 -6.02 3.96 6.68
CA VAL A 57 -5.19 2.99 7.43
C VAL A 57 -5.54 2.90 8.91
N MET A 58 -6.33 3.84 9.44
CA MET A 58 -6.83 3.82 10.82
C MET A 58 -8.07 2.94 11.00
N LEU A 59 -8.73 2.53 9.90
CA LEU A 59 -9.89 1.65 9.95
C LEU A 59 -9.50 0.25 10.46
N GLU A 60 -10.47 -0.50 10.97
CA GLU A 60 -10.26 -1.92 11.28
C GLU A 60 -9.96 -2.72 10.00
N ASN A 61 -9.31 -3.89 10.13
CA ASN A 61 -8.83 -4.66 8.96
C ASN A 61 -9.94 -5.00 7.95
N GLU A 62 -11.13 -5.36 8.43
CA GLU A 62 -12.27 -5.71 7.58
C GLU A 62 -12.83 -4.49 6.84
N GLU A 63 -13.00 -3.37 7.53
CA GLU A 63 -13.48 -2.11 6.96
C GLU A 63 -12.48 -1.53 5.97
N PHE A 64 -11.19 -1.55 6.34
CA PHE A 64 -10.08 -1.19 5.46
C PHE A 64 -10.11 -2.03 4.19
N LEU A 65 -10.16 -3.37 4.31
CA LEU A 65 -10.16 -4.27 3.16
C LEU A 65 -11.34 -4.00 2.23
N SER A 66 -12.54 -3.86 2.78
CA SER A 66 -13.74 -3.57 2.01
C SER A 66 -13.62 -2.24 1.25
N LEU A 67 -13.08 -1.20 1.89
CA LEU A 67 -12.90 0.10 1.27
C LEU A 67 -11.85 0.07 0.16
N VAL A 68 -10.68 -0.54 0.39
CA VAL A 68 -9.63 -0.63 -0.63
C VAL A 68 -10.09 -1.50 -1.79
N GLN A 69 -10.78 -2.62 -1.57
CA GLN A 69 -11.28 -3.48 -2.65
C GLN A 69 -12.36 -2.81 -3.52
N SER A 70 -13.08 -1.81 -2.99
CA SER A 70 -14.01 -1.01 -3.79
C SER A 70 -13.32 -0.06 -4.79
N ASN A 71 -12.03 0.24 -4.57
CA ASN A 71 -11.24 1.14 -5.41
C ASN A 71 -10.15 0.40 -6.20
N PHE A 72 -9.62 -0.68 -5.63
CA PHE A 72 -8.55 -1.54 -6.16
C PHE A 72 -9.11 -2.94 -6.34
N THR A 73 -9.51 -3.24 -7.56
CA THR A 73 -10.37 -4.37 -7.90
C THR A 73 -9.58 -5.56 -8.47
N SER A 74 -8.25 -5.47 -8.51
CA SER A 74 -7.36 -6.59 -8.85
C SER A 74 -6.27 -6.82 -7.79
N ASP A 75 -5.82 -8.07 -7.69
CA ASP A 75 -4.71 -8.45 -6.79
C ASP A 75 -3.45 -7.62 -7.05
N ASP A 76 -3.12 -7.33 -8.32
CA ASP A 76 -1.98 -6.49 -8.70
C ASP A 76 -2.09 -5.06 -8.15
N GLN A 77 -3.29 -4.47 -8.18
CA GLN A 77 -3.51 -3.13 -7.62
C GLN A 77 -3.41 -3.14 -6.09
N LEU A 78 -3.96 -4.16 -5.43
CA LEU A 78 -3.84 -4.33 -3.97
C LEU A 78 -2.38 -4.58 -3.55
N GLU A 79 -1.63 -5.34 -4.35
CA GLU A 79 -0.21 -5.63 -4.11
C GLU A 79 0.62 -4.34 -4.22
N LYS A 80 0.36 -3.50 -5.24
CA LYS A 80 0.99 -2.18 -5.38
C LYS A 80 0.62 -1.23 -4.23
N LEU A 81 -0.62 -1.26 -3.75
CA LEU A 81 -1.01 -0.50 -2.57
C LEU A 81 -0.23 -0.97 -1.34
N ALA A 82 -0.09 -2.29 -1.15
CA ALA A 82 0.68 -2.86 -0.05
C ALA A 82 2.16 -2.43 -0.11
N ASP A 83 2.75 -2.38 -1.31
CA ASP A 83 4.10 -1.84 -1.54
C ASP A 83 4.22 -0.36 -1.18
N ILE A 84 3.24 0.47 -1.60
CA ILE A 84 3.23 1.90 -1.23
C ILE A 84 3.18 2.07 0.29
N LEU A 85 2.29 1.34 0.97
CA LEU A 85 2.17 1.38 2.43
C LEU A 85 3.46 0.89 3.12
N MET A 86 4.09 -0.16 2.60
CA MET A 86 5.38 -0.65 3.08
C MET A 86 6.43 0.46 3.02
N VAL A 87 6.53 1.17 1.89
CA VAL A 87 7.50 2.26 1.75
C VAL A 87 7.20 3.44 2.67
N LEU A 88 5.92 3.84 2.80
CA LEU A 88 5.52 4.90 3.72
C LEU A 88 5.77 4.55 5.20
N SER A 89 5.79 3.26 5.53
CA SER A 89 6.10 2.79 6.88
C SER A 89 7.60 2.76 7.20
N GLN A 90 8.47 2.96 6.20
CA GLN A 90 9.91 2.98 6.42
C GLN A 90 10.29 4.12 7.38
N GLU A 91 11.45 3.97 8.01
CA GLU A 91 11.96 4.90 9.02
C GLU A 91 11.14 4.97 10.31
N ILE A 92 10.16 4.06 10.51
CA ILE A 92 9.40 3.98 11.77
C ILE A 92 10.30 3.75 12.99
N GLU A 93 11.46 3.10 12.82
CA GLU A 93 12.48 2.92 13.86
C GLU A 93 13.16 4.25 14.26
N HIS A 94 13.19 5.23 13.35
CA HIS A 94 13.82 6.54 13.55
C HIS A 94 12.82 7.63 13.95
N SER A 95 11.59 7.56 13.43
CA SER A 95 10.52 8.53 13.69
C SER A 95 9.19 7.80 13.82
N PHE A 96 8.85 7.42 15.05
CA PHE A 96 7.61 6.72 15.34
C PHE A 96 6.41 7.65 15.24
N THR A 97 5.42 7.24 14.45
CA THR A 97 4.07 7.81 14.46
C THR A 97 3.03 6.71 14.38
N LEU A 98 1.83 6.96 14.92
CA LEU A 98 0.72 6.00 14.82
C LEU A 98 0.36 5.70 13.35
N THR A 99 0.41 6.72 12.50
CA THR A 99 0.15 6.56 11.07
C THR A 99 1.16 5.63 10.41
N LYS A 100 2.46 5.75 10.69
CA LYS A 100 3.49 4.84 10.17
C LYS A 100 3.32 3.41 10.68
N ALA A 101 2.95 3.26 11.95
CA ALA A 101 2.63 1.95 12.52
C ALA A 101 1.44 1.30 11.79
N ASN A 102 0.42 2.10 11.45
CA ASN A 102 -0.71 1.61 10.68
C ASN A 102 -0.36 1.33 9.22
N TYR A 103 0.48 2.13 8.56
CA TYR A 103 1.00 1.78 7.24
C TYR A 103 1.71 0.42 7.24
N LEU A 104 2.58 0.19 8.23
CA LEU A 104 3.30 -1.08 8.41
C LEU A 104 2.32 -2.26 8.57
N ARG A 105 1.35 -2.13 9.49
CA ARG A 105 0.35 -3.17 9.78
C ARG A 105 -0.57 -3.45 8.60
N LYS A 106 -1.06 -2.40 7.92
CA LYS A 106 -1.94 -2.54 6.76
C LYS A 106 -1.23 -3.11 5.54
N SER A 107 0.05 -2.77 5.35
CA SER A 107 0.87 -3.42 4.34
C SER A 107 0.99 -4.93 4.59
N LEU A 108 1.35 -5.32 5.82
CA LEU A 108 1.43 -6.73 6.21
C LEU A 108 0.10 -7.45 5.99
N PHE A 109 -0.99 -6.87 6.48
CA PHE A 109 -2.34 -7.42 6.34
C PHE A 109 -2.72 -7.65 4.87
N LEU A 110 -2.42 -6.71 3.97
CA LEU A 110 -2.69 -6.89 2.54
C LEU A 110 -1.85 -8.02 1.92
N PHE A 111 -0.55 -8.09 2.22
CA PHE A 111 0.28 -9.17 1.70
C PHE A 111 -0.18 -10.55 2.22
N GLU A 112 -0.51 -10.66 3.50
CA GLU A 112 -1.04 -11.90 4.08
C GLU A 112 -2.39 -12.28 3.46
N HIS A 113 -3.28 -11.30 3.27
CA HIS A 113 -4.56 -11.51 2.58
C HIS A 113 -4.34 -12.04 1.16
N LEU A 114 -3.51 -11.37 0.36
CA LEU A 114 -3.19 -11.76 -1.01
C LEU A 114 -2.51 -13.13 -1.07
N GLN A 115 -1.61 -13.42 -0.14
CA GLN A 115 -0.95 -14.71 -0.07
C GLN A 115 -1.92 -15.85 0.26
N GLY A 116 -2.92 -15.60 1.10
CA GLY A 116 -3.93 -16.58 1.50
C GLY A 116 -5.08 -16.76 0.50
N SER A 117 -5.41 -15.72 -0.27
CA SER A 117 -6.53 -15.74 -1.23
C SER A 117 -6.12 -16.04 -2.67
N SER A 118 -4.86 -15.80 -3.04
CA SER A 118 -4.34 -16.12 -4.37
C SER A 118 -4.30 -17.63 -4.63
N ALA A 119 -4.65 -18.03 -5.85
CA ALA A 119 -4.56 -19.43 -6.29
C ALA A 119 -3.10 -19.93 -6.39
N ASN A 120 -2.15 -19.02 -6.60
CA ASN A 120 -0.74 -19.32 -6.74
C ASN A 120 0.05 -18.72 -5.58
N PHE A 121 0.98 -19.51 -5.04
CA PHE A 121 1.92 -19.05 -4.03
C PHE A 121 2.91 -18.03 -4.64
N SER A 122 3.05 -16.86 -4.01
CA SER A 122 4.08 -15.87 -4.37
C SER A 122 5.26 -15.93 -3.39
N TYR A 123 6.45 -16.19 -3.92
CA TYR A 123 7.68 -16.12 -3.13
C TYR A 123 8.02 -14.67 -2.75
N GLU A 124 7.78 -13.74 -3.67
CA GLU A 124 8.02 -12.31 -3.44
C GLU A 124 7.19 -11.79 -2.26
N ARG A 125 5.89 -12.10 -2.22
CA ARG A 125 5.03 -11.72 -1.08
C ARG A 125 5.51 -12.33 0.23
N LYS A 126 5.94 -13.60 0.21
CA LYS A 126 6.47 -14.24 1.41
C LYS A 126 7.68 -13.49 1.97
N VAL A 127 8.61 -13.07 1.11
CA VAL A 127 9.76 -12.26 1.53
C VAL A 127 9.31 -10.94 2.15
N LYS A 128 8.39 -10.22 1.50
CA LYS A 128 7.85 -8.94 2.03
C LYS A 128 7.14 -9.13 3.37
N ILE A 129 6.36 -10.20 3.54
CA ILE A 129 5.71 -10.57 4.81
C ILE A 129 6.76 -10.77 5.91
N GLU A 130 7.81 -11.55 5.63
CA GLU A 130 8.88 -11.82 6.59
C GLU A 130 9.62 -10.53 6.99
N GLU A 131 9.92 -9.65 6.04
CA GLU A 131 10.54 -8.34 6.29
C GLU A 131 9.67 -7.44 7.18
N LEU A 132 8.36 -7.35 6.90
CA LEU A 132 7.41 -6.54 7.68
C LEU A 132 7.24 -7.09 9.09
N GLN A 133 7.13 -8.42 9.24
CA GLN A 133 7.02 -9.08 10.55
C GLN A 133 8.30 -8.86 11.38
N GLU A 134 9.47 -8.91 10.76
CA GLU A 134 10.72 -8.60 11.44
C GLU A 134 10.75 -7.14 11.91
N LEU A 135 10.35 -6.19 11.08
CA LEU A 135 10.28 -4.76 11.43
C LEU A 135 9.28 -4.49 12.57
N ILE A 136 8.10 -5.12 12.55
CA ILE A 136 7.13 -5.05 13.66
C ILE A 136 7.75 -5.60 14.96
N GLY A 137 8.51 -6.69 14.86
CA GLY A 137 9.21 -7.30 15.98
C GLY A 137 10.25 -6.36 16.61
N ARG A 138 11.03 -5.66 15.79
CA ARG A 138 12.07 -4.70 16.23
C ARG A 138 11.49 -3.43 16.83
N THR A 139 10.37 -2.93 16.28
CA THR A 139 9.68 -1.71 16.75
C THR A 139 8.80 -1.91 17.97
N GLY A 140 8.60 -3.16 18.41
CA GLY A 140 7.75 -3.49 19.55
C GLY A 140 6.24 -3.34 19.28
N LEU A 141 5.84 -3.23 18.01
CA LEU A 141 4.46 -3.05 17.56
C LEU A 141 3.62 -4.35 17.59
N LYS A 142 3.96 -5.28 18.46
CA LYS A 142 3.18 -6.52 18.64
C LYS A 142 1.79 -6.17 19.13
N ASP A 143 0.78 -6.85 18.58
CA ASP A 143 -0.62 -6.72 19.00
C ASP A 143 -0.84 -7.22 20.43
#